data_AF-A0A3N5WG76-F1
#
_entry.id   AF-A0A3N5WG76-F1
#
_cell.length_a   1.000
_cell.length_b   1.000
_cell.length_c   1.000
_cell.angle_alpha   90.00
_cell.angle_beta   90.00
_cell.angle_gamma   90.00
#
_symmetry.space_group_name_H-M   'P 1'
#
loop_
_entity.id
_entity.type
_entity.pdbx_description
1 polymer ?
#
loop_
_entity_poly.entity_id
_entity_poly.type
_entity_poly.pdbx_seq_one_letter_code
_entity_poly.pdbx_strand_id
1 'polypeptide(L)'
;MLRSFFLFALSKIEDRGVARAVPLALESARSKDLDLRDTAVRTIGKFAEAVPPGGIREAHRSRMVGVLQKSLADLNPGIRAKAVRSLGKLAVKGHLTPLESENLWATCNLILGKDENFAWDRAYLVRREAEEVLGALRGRSQPGGGSLAAR
;
A
#
# COMPACT_ATOMS: atom_id res chain seq x y z
N MET A 1 -3.67 16.89 -15.95
CA MET A 1 -5.14 17.11 -15.86
C MET A 1 -5.98 15.92 -16.38
N LEU A 2 -6.12 15.66 -17.70
CA LEU A 2 -7.03 14.58 -18.16
C LEU A 2 -6.64 13.16 -17.67
N ARG A 3 -5.35 12.81 -17.68
CA ARG A 3 -4.85 11.50 -17.19
C ARG A 3 -5.10 11.29 -15.68
N SER A 4 -5.02 12.33 -14.86
CA SER A 4 -5.29 12.23 -13.42
C SER A 4 -6.78 12.03 -13.13
N PHE A 5 -7.67 12.67 -13.89
CA PHE A 5 -9.11 12.41 -13.84
C PHE A 5 -9.44 10.95 -14.21
N PHE A 6 -8.84 10.41 -15.28
CA PHE A 6 -9.03 8.99 -15.64
C PHE A 6 -8.59 8.02 -14.56
N LEU A 7 -7.41 8.21 -13.94
CA LEU A 7 -6.98 7.36 -12.82
C LEU A 7 -7.88 7.52 -11.59
N PHE A 8 -8.36 8.73 -11.30
CA PHE A 8 -9.34 8.95 -10.23
C PHE A 8 -10.63 8.15 -10.49
N ALA A 9 -11.17 8.22 -11.71
CA ALA A 9 -12.37 7.47 -12.11
C ALA A 9 -12.14 5.95 -12.02
N LEU A 10 -11.04 5.43 -12.56
CA LEU A 10 -10.67 4.01 -12.47
C LEU A 10 -10.58 3.53 -11.02
N SER A 11 -10.11 4.37 -10.09
CA SER A 11 -10.02 4.04 -8.66
C SER A 11 -11.37 3.97 -7.93
N LYS A 12 -12.48 4.26 -8.61
CA LYS A 12 -13.86 4.19 -8.12
C LYS A 12 -14.64 3.01 -8.71
N ILE A 13 -14.06 2.29 -9.66
CA ILE A 13 -14.68 1.13 -10.32
C ILE A 13 -14.28 -0.14 -9.55
N GLU A 14 -15.28 -0.94 -9.16
CA GLU A 14 -15.08 -2.20 -8.41
C GLU A 14 -15.11 -3.45 -9.32
N ASP A 15 -15.02 -3.25 -10.64
CA ASP A 15 -14.91 -4.31 -11.65
C ASP A 15 -13.47 -4.86 -11.76
N ARG A 16 -13.33 -6.15 -12.03
CA ARG A 16 -12.02 -6.82 -12.20
C ARG A 16 -11.23 -6.31 -13.41
N GLY A 17 -11.91 -5.72 -14.40
CA GLY A 17 -11.30 -5.09 -15.57
C GLY A 17 -10.33 -3.94 -15.26
N VAL A 18 -10.38 -3.34 -14.05
CA VAL A 18 -9.40 -2.34 -13.61
C VAL A 18 -7.96 -2.87 -13.59
N ALA A 19 -7.76 -4.18 -13.53
CA ALA A 19 -6.44 -4.82 -13.69
C ALA A 19 -5.73 -4.42 -15.00
N ARG A 20 -6.49 -4.09 -16.06
CA ARG A 20 -5.94 -3.62 -17.34
C ARG A 20 -5.28 -2.23 -17.23
N ALA A 21 -5.65 -1.43 -16.24
CA ALA A 21 -5.10 -0.10 -16.01
C ALA A 21 -3.83 -0.08 -15.13
N VAL A 22 -3.37 -1.23 -14.62
CA VAL A 22 -2.17 -1.32 -13.79
C VAL A 22 -0.92 -0.71 -14.46
N PRO A 23 -0.61 -0.97 -15.76
CA PRO A 23 0.53 -0.34 -16.43
C PRO A 23 0.47 1.19 -16.43
N LEU A 24 -0.72 1.78 -16.66
CA LEU A 24 -0.91 3.23 -16.69
C LEU A 24 -0.67 3.87 -15.32
N ALA A 25 -1.11 3.22 -14.24
CA ALA A 25 -0.84 3.70 -12.88
C ALA A 25 0.66 3.57 -12.52
N LEU A 26 1.32 2.48 -12.93
CA LEU A 26 2.76 2.28 -12.71
C LEU A 26 3.64 3.30 -13.45
N GLU A 27 3.23 3.74 -14.64
CA GLU A 27 3.86 4.86 -15.37
C GLU A 27 3.57 6.19 -14.65
N SER A 28 2.30 6.46 -14.35
CA SER A 28 1.84 7.73 -13.77
C SER A 28 2.40 8.01 -12.37
N ALA A 29 2.66 6.97 -11.57
CA ALA A 29 3.33 7.06 -10.28
C ALA A 29 4.82 7.48 -10.36
N ARG A 30 5.36 7.63 -11.59
CA ARG A 30 6.70 8.18 -11.85
C ARG A 30 6.67 9.58 -12.48
N SER A 31 5.47 10.17 -12.63
CA SER A 31 5.29 11.48 -13.25
C SER A 31 5.93 12.60 -12.41
N LYS A 32 6.43 13.64 -13.09
CA LYS A 32 6.81 14.91 -12.44
C LYS A 32 5.58 15.68 -11.94
N ASP A 33 4.45 15.58 -12.64
CA ASP A 33 3.13 16.10 -12.23
C ASP A 33 2.74 15.45 -10.89
N LEU A 34 2.57 16.30 -9.87
CA LEU A 34 2.31 15.91 -8.48
C LEU A 34 0.94 15.24 -8.33
N ASP A 35 -0.11 15.80 -8.93
CA ASP A 35 -1.48 15.29 -8.83
C ASP A 35 -1.61 13.95 -9.54
N LEU A 36 -0.96 13.81 -10.70
CA LEU A 36 -0.91 12.55 -11.44
C LEU A 36 -0.17 11.47 -10.66
N ARG A 37 0.96 11.82 -10.03
CA ARG A 37 1.75 10.90 -9.20
C ARG A 37 0.98 10.47 -7.94
N ASP A 38 0.40 11.42 -7.22
CA ASP A 38 -0.40 11.18 -6.02
C ASP A 38 -1.62 10.30 -6.30
N THR A 39 -2.36 10.62 -7.37
CA THR A 39 -3.52 9.84 -7.81
C THR A 39 -3.11 8.43 -8.20
N ALA A 40 -1.99 8.25 -8.90
CA ALA A 40 -1.49 6.95 -9.31
C ALA A 40 -1.10 6.07 -8.11
N VAL A 41 -0.37 6.61 -7.13
CA VAL A 41 -0.02 5.89 -5.89
C VAL A 41 -1.27 5.41 -5.16
N ARG A 42 -2.32 6.25 -5.03
CA ARG A 42 -3.62 5.82 -4.47
C ARG A 42 -4.30 4.73 -5.29
N THR A 43 -4.22 4.83 -6.61
CA THR A 43 -4.92 3.93 -7.55
C THR A 43 -4.31 2.53 -7.51
N ILE A 44 -2.98 2.41 -7.33
CA ILE A 44 -2.30 1.13 -7.11
C ILE A 44 -2.89 0.38 -5.91
N GLY A 45 -3.06 1.05 -4.76
CA GLY A 45 -3.71 0.44 -3.59
C GLY A 45 -5.19 0.09 -3.79
N LYS A 46 -5.88 0.78 -4.72
CA LYS A 46 -7.28 0.49 -5.08
C LYS A 46 -7.43 -0.77 -5.94
N PHE A 47 -6.46 -1.09 -6.81
CA PHE A 47 -6.49 -2.34 -7.57
C PHE A 47 -6.47 -3.58 -6.66
N ALA A 48 -5.75 -3.53 -5.54
CA ALA A 48 -5.73 -4.62 -4.56
C ALA A 48 -7.08 -4.83 -3.86
N GLU A 49 -7.96 -3.82 -3.82
CA GLU A 49 -9.31 -3.93 -3.26
C GLU A 49 -10.32 -4.53 -4.25
N ALA A 50 -10.20 -4.18 -5.54
CA ALA A 50 -11.11 -4.62 -6.61
C ALA A 50 -10.71 -5.96 -7.26
N VAL A 51 -9.43 -6.33 -7.23
CA VAL A 51 -8.90 -7.52 -7.88
C VAL A 51 -8.37 -8.49 -6.81
N PRO A 52 -8.82 -9.77 -6.78
CA PRO A 52 -8.29 -10.74 -5.83
C PRO A 52 -6.83 -11.13 -6.15
N PRO A 53 -6.09 -11.72 -5.19
CA PRO A 53 -4.79 -12.33 -5.44
C PRO A 53 -4.85 -13.30 -6.64
N GLY A 54 -3.79 -13.31 -7.46
CA GLY A 54 -3.75 -14.05 -8.73
C GLY A 54 -4.48 -13.37 -9.90
N GLY A 55 -5.41 -12.44 -9.66
CA GLY A 55 -6.06 -11.64 -10.71
C GLY A 55 -5.17 -10.55 -11.31
N ILE A 56 -4.07 -10.20 -10.66
CA ILE A 56 -3.02 -9.32 -11.18
C ILE A 56 -1.81 -10.20 -11.54
N ARG A 57 -1.28 -10.04 -12.77
CA ARG A 57 -0.07 -10.76 -13.22
C ARG A 57 1.09 -10.48 -12.26
N GLU A 58 1.86 -11.50 -11.90
CA GLU A 58 2.99 -11.40 -10.94
C GLU A 58 3.93 -10.22 -11.24
N ALA A 59 4.44 -10.12 -12.47
CA ALA A 59 5.31 -9.02 -12.89
C ALA A 59 4.69 -7.61 -12.71
N HIS A 60 3.36 -7.49 -12.64
CA HIS A 60 2.66 -6.25 -12.28
C HIS A 60 2.50 -6.11 -10.75
N ARG A 61 2.16 -7.16 -9.99
CA ARG A 61 2.11 -7.16 -8.51
C ARG A 61 3.45 -6.75 -7.91
N SER A 62 4.53 -7.39 -8.31
CA SER A 62 5.90 -7.03 -7.88
C SER A 62 6.26 -5.58 -8.23
N ARG A 63 5.91 -5.10 -9.44
CA ARG A 63 6.12 -3.68 -9.83
C ARG A 63 5.26 -2.71 -9.02
N MET A 64 4.05 -3.08 -8.60
CA MET A 64 3.21 -2.27 -7.71
C MET A 64 3.88 -2.11 -6.35
N VAL A 65 4.37 -3.20 -5.75
CA VAL A 65 5.10 -3.18 -4.48
C VAL A 65 6.33 -2.27 -4.57
N GLY A 66 7.20 -2.49 -5.57
CA GLY A 66 8.42 -1.69 -5.74
C GLY A 66 8.18 -0.21 -6.03
N VAL A 67 7.10 0.14 -6.75
CA VAL A 67 6.70 1.55 -6.95
C VAL A 67 6.23 2.17 -5.64
N LEU A 68 5.38 1.49 -4.87
CA LEU A 68 4.92 1.99 -3.58
C LEU A 68 6.06 2.14 -2.56
N GLN A 69 6.97 1.17 -2.48
CA GLN A 69 8.18 1.25 -1.66
C GLN A 69 9.01 2.48 -2.03
N LYS A 70 9.25 2.74 -3.33
CA LYS A 70 9.94 3.95 -3.77
C LYS A 70 9.18 5.24 -3.41
N SER A 71 7.85 5.22 -3.44
CA SER A 71 7.01 6.37 -3.05
C SER A 71 7.06 6.70 -1.56
N LEU A 72 7.60 5.83 -0.71
CA LEU A 72 7.90 6.15 0.70
C LEU A 72 9.05 7.17 0.84
N ALA A 73 9.83 7.41 -0.21
CA ALA A 73 10.88 8.44 -0.24
C ALA A 73 10.45 9.74 -0.96
N ASP A 74 9.16 9.91 -1.30
CA ASP A 74 8.68 11.14 -1.96
C ASP A 74 8.78 12.34 -1.01
N LEU A 75 9.20 13.51 -1.52
CA LEU A 75 9.26 14.75 -0.76
C LEU A 75 7.89 15.16 -0.23
N ASN A 76 6.81 14.85 -0.97
CA ASN A 76 5.45 15.13 -0.54
C ASN A 76 4.95 14.10 0.50
N PRO A 77 4.62 14.51 1.74
CA PRO A 77 4.16 13.57 2.77
C PRO A 77 2.81 12.93 2.44
N GLY A 78 1.95 13.61 1.68
CA GLY A 78 0.67 13.07 1.22
C GLY A 78 0.83 11.89 0.26
N ILE A 79 1.92 11.85 -0.52
CA ILE A 79 2.30 10.71 -1.36
C ILE A 79 2.84 9.58 -0.48
N ARG A 80 3.74 9.87 0.47
CA ARG A 80 4.27 8.86 1.42
C ARG A 80 3.17 8.14 2.19
N ALA A 81 2.20 8.87 2.76
CA ALA A 81 1.04 8.28 3.42
C ALA A 81 0.19 7.41 2.49
N LYS A 82 -0.06 7.85 1.25
CA LYS A 82 -0.79 7.03 0.27
C LYS A 82 -0.01 5.77 -0.11
N ALA A 83 1.32 5.81 -0.10
CA ALA A 83 2.17 4.64 -0.30
C ALA A 83 2.05 3.65 0.86
N VAL A 84 2.18 4.10 2.13
CA VAL A 84 1.97 3.28 3.33
C VAL A 84 0.59 2.61 3.31
N ARG A 85 -0.48 3.41 3.15
CA ARG A 85 -1.86 2.91 3.06
C ARG A 85 -2.03 1.88 1.94
N SER A 86 -1.44 2.13 0.78
CA SER A 86 -1.57 1.23 -0.38
C SER A 86 -0.81 -0.08 -0.17
N LEU A 87 0.38 -0.06 0.42
CA LEU A 87 1.09 -1.29 0.83
C LEU A 87 0.27 -2.08 1.85
N GLY A 88 -0.32 -1.40 2.84
CA GLY A 88 -1.25 -2.00 3.80
C GLY A 88 -2.45 -2.67 3.12
N LYS A 89 -3.04 -2.05 2.10
CA LYS A 89 -4.11 -2.66 1.29
C LYS A 89 -3.65 -3.91 0.55
N LEU A 90 -2.47 -3.89 -0.08
CA LEU A 90 -1.90 -5.08 -0.71
C LEU A 90 -1.73 -6.21 0.32
N ALA A 91 -1.23 -5.92 1.52
CA ALA A 91 -1.04 -6.92 2.57
C ALA A 91 -2.37 -7.49 3.10
N VAL A 92 -3.30 -6.62 3.48
CA VAL A 92 -4.64 -6.98 4.00
C VAL A 92 -5.48 -7.72 2.96
N LYS A 93 -5.25 -7.49 1.66
CA LYS A 93 -5.93 -8.20 0.57
C LYS A 93 -5.18 -9.44 0.05
N GLY A 94 -4.06 -9.81 0.67
CA GLY A 94 -3.30 -11.03 0.32
C GLY A 94 -2.48 -10.94 -0.97
N HIS A 95 -2.15 -9.72 -1.42
CA HIS A 95 -1.29 -9.48 -2.59
C HIS A 95 0.20 -9.41 -2.25
N LEU A 96 0.59 -9.40 -0.97
CA LEU A 96 2.00 -9.50 -0.56
C LEU A 96 2.38 -10.94 -0.23
N THR A 97 3.62 -11.30 -0.51
CA THR A 97 4.28 -12.50 0.06
C THR A 97 4.53 -12.32 1.56
N PRO A 98 4.89 -13.39 2.29
CA PRO A 98 5.28 -13.28 3.71
C PRO A 98 6.42 -12.28 3.93
N LEU A 99 7.52 -12.42 3.16
CA LEU A 99 8.67 -11.53 3.24
C LEU A 99 8.33 -10.06 2.91
N GLU A 100 7.48 -9.79 1.92
CA GLU A 100 7.00 -8.43 1.65
C GLU A 100 6.13 -7.87 2.79
N SER A 101 5.39 -8.73 3.50
CA SER A 101 4.57 -8.35 4.65
C SER A 101 5.42 -8.06 5.89
N GLU A 102 6.46 -8.84 6.13
CA GLU A 102 7.49 -8.60 7.16
C GLU A 102 8.26 -7.30 6.89
N ASN A 103 8.68 -7.08 5.63
CA ASN A 103 9.32 -5.84 5.21
C ASN A 103 8.41 -4.61 5.40
N LEU A 104 7.11 -4.73 5.09
CA LEU A 104 6.13 -3.67 5.37
C LEU A 104 6.00 -3.42 6.88
N TRP A 105 5.96 -4.48 7.69
CA TRP A 105 5.90 -4.35 9.15
C TRP A 105 7.13 -3.62 9.72
N ALA A 106 8.34 -4.00 9.31
CA ALA A 106 9.57 -3.32 9.70
C ALA A 106 9.56 -1.84 9.26
N THR A 107 9.16 -1.58 8.01
CA THR A 107 9.02 -0.23 7.44
C THR A 107 8.06 0.65 8.24
N CYS A 108 6.90 0.11 8.64
CA CYS A 108 5.95 0.85 9.47
C CYS A 108 6.48 1.15 10.88
N ASN A 109 7.28 0.27 11.49
CA ASN A 109 7.89 0.57 12.79
C ASN A 109 8.99 1.64 12.66
N LEU A 110 9.80 1.61 11.60
CA LEU A 110 10.77 2.67 11.29
C LEU A 110 10.08 4.03 11.07
N ILE A 111 9.00 4.08 10.28
CA ILE A 111 8.20 5.32 10.08
C ILE A 111 7.72 5.92 11.41
N LEU A 112 7.49 5.08 12.42
CA LEU A 112 7.05 5.46 13.75
C LEU A 112 8.18 5.74 14.75
N GLY A 113 9.45 5.57 14.37
CA GLY A 113 10.58 5.66 15.28
C GLY A 113 10.51 4.62 16.41
N LYS A 114 9.92 3.45 16.11
CA LYS A 114 9.85 2.28 17.00
C LYS A 114 10.97 1.27 16.70
N ASP A 115 11.95 1.68 15.89
CA ASP A 115 13.20 0.98 15.65
C ASP A 115 14.30 1.49 16.60
N GLU A 116 15.47 0.85 16.58
CA GLU A 116 16.61 1.19 17.45
C GLU A 116 17.22 2.57 17.15
N ASN A 117 16.88 3.17 15.99
CA ASN A 117 17.35 4.50 15.59
C ASN A 117 16.47 5.64 16.09
N PHE A 118 15.25 5.35 16.57
CA PHE A 118 14.24 6.32 17.02
C PHE A 118 13.89 7.42 16.01
N ALA A 119 14.17 7.20 14.72
CA ALA A 119 14.03 8.20 13.66
C ALA A 119 12.67 8.04 12.94
N TRP A 120 11.69 8.86 13.31
CA TRP A 120 10.34 8.82 12.71
C TRP A 120 10.15 9.75 11.51
N ASP A 121 9.16 9.46 10.65
CA ASP A 121 8.72 10.42 9.62
C ASP A 121 8.15 11.66 10.30
N ARG A 122 8.65 12.85 9.94
CA ARG A 122 8.22 14.12 10.54
C ARG A 122 6.72 14.41 10.35
N ALA A 123 6.10 13.94 9.27
CA ALA A 123 4.70 14.18 8.97
C ALA A 123 3.76 13.24 9.74
N TYR A 124 2.94 13.80 10.66
CA TYR A 124 1.96 13.05 11.45
C TYR A 124 1.06 12.15 10.60
N LEU A 125 0.61 12.64 9.44
CA LEU A 125 -0.25 11.87 8.57
C LEU A 125 0.41 10.58 8.07
N VAL A 126 1.73 10.52 7.87
CA VAL A 126 2.42 9.28 7.44
C VAL A 126 2.50 8.29 8.60
N ARG A 127 2.79 8.78 9.81
CA ARG A 127 2.78 7.99 11.04
C ARG A 127 1.40 7.37 11.32
N ARG A 128 0.32 8.15 11.18
CA ARG A 128 -1.04 7.63 11.38
C ARG A 128 -1.37 6.47 10.42
N GLU A 129 -1.01 6.58 9.13
CA GLU A 129 -1.19 5.46 8.20
C GLU A 129 -0.38 4.22 8.61
N ALA A 130 0.84 4.39 9.13
CA ALA A 130 1.66 3.27 9.59
C ALA A 130 1.03 2.58 10.81
N GLU A 131 0.44 3.33 11.75
CA GLU A 131 -0.31 2.77 12.88
C GLU A 131 -1.57 2.03 12.44
N GLU A 132 -2.36 2.60 11.52
CA GLU A 132 -3.52 1.94 10.91
C GLU A 132 -3.12 0.59 10.26
N VAL A 133 -2.01 0.57 9.51
CA VAL A 133 -1.50 -0.64 8.84
C VAL A 133 -1.00 -1.68 9.86
N LEU A 134 -0.22 -1.29 10.87
CA LEU A 134 0.24 -2.23 11.92
C LEU A 134 -0.95 -2.83 12.69
N GLY A 135 -1.97 -2.03 13.00
CA GLY A 135 -3.20 -2.51 13.63
C GLY A 135 -3.93 -3.55 12.78
N ALA A 136 -4.11 -3.29 11.49
CA ALA A 136 -4.75 -4.22 10.55
C ALA A 136 -3.96 -5.53 10.36
N LEU A 137 -2.62 -5.47 10.38
CA LEU A 137 -1.76 -6.66 10.31
C LEU A 137 -1.83 -7.51 11.59
N ARG A 138 -1.82 -6.90 12.78
CA ARG A 138 -1.99 -7.60 14.07
C ARG A 138 -3.30 -8.40 14.11
N GLY A 139 -4.39 -7.80 13.64
CA GLY A 139 -5.70 -8.46 13.56
C GLY A 139 -5.74 -9.68 12.62
N ARG A 140 -4.76 -9.85 11.72
CA ARG A 140 -4.61 -11.05 10.87
C ARG A 140 -3.70 -12.12 11.48
N SER A 141 -2.75 -11.73 12.31
CA SER A 141 -1.82 -12.66 13.00
C SER A 141 -2.44 -13.40 14.18
N GLN A 142 -3.71 -13.14 14.54
CA GLN A 142 -4.47 -13.92 15.53
C GLN A 142 -5.56 -14.81 14.89
N PRO A 143 -5.21 -16.00 14.36
CA PRO A 143 -6.18 -17.04 14.10
C PRO A 143 -6.48 -17.83 15.38
N GLY A 144 -7.45 -17.35 16.16
CA GLY A 144 -8.05 -18.10 17.27
C GLY A 144 -7.40 -17.88 18.64
N GLY A 145 -8.14 -17.23 19.54
CA GLY A 145 -8.02 -17.46 20.98
C GLY A 145 -8.54 -18.86 21.32
N GLY A 146 -7.77 -19.89 20.99
CA GLY A 146 -8.09 -21.28 21.26
C GLY A 146 -7.99 -21.58 22.75
N SER A 147 -9.15 -21.74 23.40
CA SER A 147 -9.23 -22.30 24.76
C SER A 147 -8.55 -23.66 24.81
N LEU A 148 -7.62 -23.83 25.75
CA LEU A 148 -7.18 -25.14 26.25
C LEU A 148 -6.60 -25.02 27.68
N ALA A 149 -7.36 -24.36 28.55
CA ALA A 149 -7.24 -24.53 30.00
C ALA A 149 -8.23 -25.63 30.46
N ALA A 150 -8.00 -26.87 30.00
CA ALA A 150 -8.69 -28.07 30.48
C ALA A 150 -8.04 -29.36 29.94
N ARG A 151 -6.99 -29.83 30.62
CA ARG A 151 -6.64 -31.26 30.83
C ARG A 151 -5.46 -31.37 31.79
#